data_AF-A0A4V6PUI7-F1
#
_entry.id   AF-A0A4V6PUI7-F1
#
_cell.length_a   1.000
_cell.length_b   1.000
_cell.length_c   1.000
_cell.angle_alpha   90.00
_cell.angle_beta   90.00
_cell.angle_gamma   90.00
#
_symmetry.space_group_name_H-M   'P 1'
#
loop_
_entity.id
_entity.type
_entity.pdbx_description
1 polymer ?
#
loop_
_entity_poly.entity_id
_entity_poly.type
_entity_poly.pdbx_seq_one_letter_code
_entity_poly.pdbx_strand_id
1 'polypeptide(L)'
;MLYTIIISLIILLAILAVMIGAVQQHKQKQDIARRQKLAKFRAALEQVEDLLNMASYFPIGKSMLAVLNSRARELLAGMDEVSPSDDYKARIKDYDQRLQQMDRNDTSLITEEFELPHNDKQIIAMINALKRLRSALRSEHARGKVDSHVYTTEDARLQKLQLKISVETLIRRGQNAYQGHMLGSARQYYEKAQRTLEDQSYSDDYIESRSATISQALEQITSELRDVNTRDAANRKQDELEELFQPKKKW
;
A
#
# COMPACT_ATOMS: atom_id res chain seq x y z
N MET A 1 59.88 -16.94 -47.06
CA MET A 1 59.99 -15.56 -46.52
C MET A 1 58.71 -14.75 -46.73
N LEU A 2 58.20 -14.56 -47.95
CA LEU A 2 56.95 -13.80 -48.16
C LEU A 2 55.72 -14.47 -47.52
N TYR A 3 55.51 -15.78 -47.76
CA TYR A 3 54.37 -16.52 -47.20
C TYR A 3 54.37 -16.59 -45.67
N THR A 4 55.55 -16.73 -45.04
CA THR A 4 55.70 -16.73 -43.57
C THR A 4 55.34 -15.36 -42.98
N ILE A 5 55.73 -14.28 -43.65
CA ILE A 5 55.35 -12.91 -43.25
C ILE A 5 53.82 -12.74 -43.37
N ILE A 6 53.22 -13.16 -44.48
CA ILE A 6 51.76 -13.04 -44.70
C ILE A 6 50.98 -13.84 -43.65
N ILE A 7 51.34 -15.09 -43.40
CA ILE A 7 50.68 -15.93 -42.39
C ILE A 7 50.81 -15.31 -40.99
N SER A 8 52.00 -14.81 -40.64
CA SER A 8 52.21 -14.14 -39.35
C SER A 8 51.34 -12.88 -39.20
N LEU A 9 51.14 -12.12 -40.28
CA LEU A 9 50.32 -10.91 -40.30
C LEU A 9 48.83 -11.25 -40.09
N ILE A 10 48.34 -12.30 -40.74
CA ILE A 10 46.94 -12.75 -40.61
C ILE A 10 46.66 -13.20 -39.16
N ILE A 11 47.56 -13.98 -38.57
CA ILE A 11 47.43 -14.44 -37.18
C ILE A 11 47.44 -13.24 -36.22
N LEU A 12 48.34 -12.27 -36.43
CA LEU A 12 48.40 -11.05 -35.63
C LEU A 12 47.08 -10.26 -35.70
N LEU A 13 46.52 -10.10 -36.89
CA LEU A 13 45.28 -9.36 -37.12
C LEU A 13 44.08 -10.07 -36.47
N ALA A 14 44.02 -11.40 -36.54
CA ALA A 14 42.99 -12.20 -35.87
C ALA A 14 43.03 -12.05 -34.34
N ILE A 15 44.22 -12.07 -33.73
CA ILE A 15 44.37 -11.86 -32.28
C ILE A 15 43.91 -10.45 -31.88
N LEU A 16 44.25 -9.43 -32.69
CA LEU A 16 43.86 -8.04 -32.45
C LEU A 16 42.33 -7.86 -32.49
N ALA A 17 41.66 -8.52 -33.44
CA ALA A 17 40.20 -8.49 -33.54
C ALA A 17 39.51 -9.11 -32.31
N VAL A 18 40.02 -10.25 -31.80
CA VAL A 18 39.50 -10.89 -30.58
C VAL A 18 39.71 -10.00 -29.35
N MET A 19 40.87 -9.36 -29.21
CA MET A 19 41.13 -8.41 -28.11
C MET A 19 40.20 -7.20 -28.14
N ILE A 20 39.97 -6.59 -29.31
CA ILE A 20 39.02 -5.48 -29.45
C ILE A 20 37.60 -5.92 -29.07
N GLY A 21 37.17 -7.09 -29.56
CA GLY A 21 35.87 -7.67 -29.21
C GLY A 21 35.71 -7.91 -27.70
N ALA A 22 36.73 -8.45 -27.04
CA ALA A 22 36.72 -8.68 -25.59
C ALA A 22 36.65 -7.36 -24.79
N VAL A 23 37.40 -6.33 -25.19
CA VAL A 23 37.35 -5.00 -24.56
C VAL A 23 35.99 -4.32 -24.78
N GLN A 24 35.44 -4.40 -25.99
CA GLN A 24 34.10 -3.88 -26.29
C GLN A 24 33.03 -4.61 -25.48
N GLN A 25 33.09 -5.94 -25.38
CA GLN A 25 32.16 -6.73 -24.57
C GLN A 25 32.26 -6.37 -23.08
N HIS A 26 33.45 -6.13 -22.55
CA HIS A 26 33.62 -5.70 -21.17
C HIS A 26 33.03 -4.31 -20.92
N LYS A 27 33.30 -3.34 -21.81
CA LYS A 27 32.70 -2.00 -21.76
C LYS A 27 31.16 -2.07 -21.83
N GLN A 28 30.61 -2.84 -22.77
CA GLN A 28 29.16 -3.04 -22.89
C GLN A 28 28.56 -3.66 -21.62
N LYS A 29 29.21 -4.69 -21.05
CA LYS A 29 28.75 -5.29 -19.78
C LYS A 29 28.76 -4.28 -18.63
N GLN A 30 29.80 -3.46 -18.53
CA GLN A 30 29.87 -2.39 -17.52
C GLN A 30 28.78 -1.32 -17.73
N ASP A 31 28.55 -0.89 -18.97
CA ASP A 31 27.52 0.10 -19.29
C ASP A 31 26.11 -0.43 -19.01
N ILE A 32 25.83 -1.69 -19.34
CA ILE A 32 24.56 -2.35 -19.01
C ILE A 32 24.39 -2.42 -17.49
N ALA A 33 25.42 -2.84 -16.75
CA ALA A 33 25.37 -2.90 -15.30
C ALA A 33 25.14 -1.52 -14.67
N ARG A 34 25.79 -0.47 -15.19
CA ARG A 34 25.57 0.92 -14.77
C ARG A 34 24.12 1.36 -15.02
N ARG A 35 23.60 1.12 -16.22
CA ARG A 35 22.20 1.44 -16.58
C ARG A 35 21.20 0.70 -15.70
N GLN A 36 21.44 -0.57 -15.40
CA GLN A 36 20.60 -1.36 -14.51
C GLN A 36 20.61 -0.83 -13.07
N LYS A 37 21.78 -0.44 -12.54
CA LYS A 37 21.88 0.20 -11.22
C LYS A 37 21.11 1.53 -11.19
N LEU A 38 21.29 2.38 -12.19
CA LEU A 38 20.56 3.64 -12.31
C LEU A 38 19.05 3.43 -12.41
N ALA A 39 18.60 2.44 -13.19
CA ALA A 39 17.19 2.12 -13.31
C ALA A 39 16.58 1.69 -11.96
N LYS A 40 17.32 0.91 -11.16
CA LYS A 40 16.89 0.54 -9.79
C LYS A 40 16.77 1.75 -8.87
N PHE A 41 17.76 2.64 -8.88
CA PHE A 41 17.70 3.87 -8.08
C PHE A 41 16.54 4.78 -8.50
N ARG A 42 16.32 4.97 -9.81
CA ARG A 42 15.21 5.76 -10.33
C ARG A 42 13.85 5.20 -9.91
N ALA A 43 13.64 3.90 -10.08
CA ALA A 43 12.41 3.25 -9.67
C ALA A 43 12.18 3.37 -8.15
N ALA A 44 13.23 3.25 -7.35
CA ALA A 44 13.14 3.45 -5.91
C ALA A 44 12.85 4.91 -5.53
N LEU A 45 13.42 5.88 -6.26
CA LEU A 45 13.20 7.31 -6.02
C LEU A 45 11.76 7.69 -6.34
N GLU A 46 11.25 7.27 -7.50
CA GLU A 46 9.86 7.47 -7.90
C GLU A 46 8.89 6.89 -6.87
N GLN A 47 9.19 5.68 -6.36
CA GLN A 47 8.38 5.07 -5.30
C GLN A 47 8.35 5.89 -4.00
N VAL A 48 9.43 6.60 -3.65
CA VAL A 48 9.51 7.44 -2.46
C VAL A 48 8.83 8.79 -2.70
N GLU A 49 8.97 9.36 -3.89
CA GLU A 49 8.31 10.61 -4.28
C GLU A 49 6.79 10.44 -4.34
N ASP A 50 6.31 9.31 -4.85
CA ASP A 50 4.90 8.90 -4.74
C ASP A 50 4.43 8.87 -3.28
N LEU A 51 5.24 8.28 -2.38
CA LEU A 51 4.90 8.18 -0.97
C LEU A 51 4.88 9.54 -0.28
N LEU A 52 5.78 10.45 -0.65
CA LEU A 52 5.77 11.85 -0.18
C LEU A 52 4.50 12.59 -0.64
N ASN A 53 4.07 12.37 -1.88
CA ASN A 53 2.83 12.95 -2.38
C ASN A 53 1.62 12.38 -1.61
N MET A 54 1.61 11.06 -1.40
CA MET A 54 0.53 10.37 -0.69
C MET A 54 0.49 10.68 0.81
N ALA A 55 1.63 10.99 1.41
CA ALA A 55 1.77 11.31 2.83
C ALA A 55 0.90 12.49 3.26
N SER A 56 0.63 13.44 2.36
CA SER A 56 -0.23 14.60 2.63
C SER A 56 -1.69 14.25 2.92
N TYR A 57 -2.17 13.09 2.46
CA TYR A 57 -3.54 12.62 2.68
C TYR A 57 -3.73 11.85 4.00
N PHE A 58 -2.67 11.69 4.79
CA PHE A 58 -2.70 10.89 6.01
C PHE A 58 -2.24 11.69 7.21
N PRO A 59 -2.86 11.49 8.39
CA PRO A 59 -2.36 12.02 9.64
C PRO A 59 -1.13 11.23 10.08
N ILE A 60 0.01 11.54 9.49
CA ILE A 60 1.32 10.95 9.82
C ILE A 60 2.19 11.95 10.58
N GLY A 61 3.22 11.46 11.26
CA GLY A 61 4.16 12.31 11.97
C GLY A 61 5.13 13.04 11.04
N LYS A 62 5.63 14.19 11.46
CA LYS A 62 6.70 14.90 10.75
C LYS A 62 7.97 14.05 10.64
N SER A 63 8.26 13.21 11.63
CA SER A 63 9.31 12.18 11.60
C SER A 63 9.21 11.28 10.36
N MET A 64 8.01 10.85 9.95
CA MET A 64 7.82 10.05 8.73
C MET A 64 8.22 10.81 7.48
N LEU A 65 7.90 12.10 7.41
CA LEU A 65 8.28 12.94 6.29
C LEU A 65 9.80 13.15 6.26
N ALA A 66 10.45 13.30 7.41
CA ALA A 66 11.91 13.33 7.51
C ALA A 66 12.55 12.01 7.02
N VAL A 67 11.97 10.86 7.38
CA VAL A 67 12.43 9.53 6.91
C VAL A 67 12.34 9.41 5.39
N LEU A 68 11.21 9.80 4.80
CA LEU A 68 11.02 9.74 3.35
C LEU A 68 11.96 10.70 2.60
N ASN A 69 12.13 11.94 3.08
CA ASN A 69 13.07 12.90 2.50
C ASN A 69 14.52 12.42 2.61
N SER A 70 14.91 11.83 3.75
CA SER A 70 16.25 11.24 3.93
C SER A 70 16.50 10.12 2.94
N ARG A 71 15.51 9.25 2.73
CA ARG A 71 15.61 8.15 1.76
C ARG A 71 15.70 8.67 0.32
N ALA A 72 14.91 9.67 -0.06
CA ALA A 72 14.97 10.28 -1.39
C ALA A 72 16.36 10.89 -1.67
N ARG A 73 16.90 11.63 -0.69
CA ARG A 73 18.25 12.18 -0.74
C ARG A 73 19.32 11.10 -0.96
N GLU A 74 19.25 10.00 -0.23
CA GLU A 74 20.22 8.90 -0.36
C GLU A 74 20.16 8.19 -1.71
N LEU A 75 18.95 8.00 -2.25
CA LEU A 75 18.78 7.43 -3.58
C LEU A 75 19.40 8.35 -4.64
N LEU A 76 19.21 9.67 -4.50
CA LEU A 76 19.86 10.65 -5.38
C LEU A 76 21.39 10.65 -5.23
N ALA A 77 21.91 10.56 -4.01
CA ALA A 77 23.36 10.44 -3.78
C ALA A 77 23.92 9.17 -4.46
N GLY A 78 23.23 8.03 -4.33
CA GLY A 78 23.59 6.81 -5.04
C GLY A 78 23.50 6.92 -6.57
N MET A 79 22.59 7.75 -7.09
CA MET A 79 22.54 8.05 -8.53
C MET A 79 23.72 8.89 -8.98
N ASP A 80 24.10 9.91 -8.21
CA ASP A 80 25.27 10.76 -8.49
C ASP A 80 26.58 9.96 -8.44
N GLU A 81 26.72 9.03 -7.50
CA GLU A 81 27.89 8.11 -7.44
C GLU A 81 28.01 7.22 -8.69
N VAL A 82 26.88 6.76 -9.25
CA VAL A 82 26.87 5.88 -10.42
C VAL A 82 27.01 6.66 -11.73
N SER A 83 26.43 7.86 -11.79
CA SER A 83 26.45 8.75 -12.94
C SER A 83 26.34 10.21 -12.45
N PRO A 84 27.49 10.89 -12.24
CA PRO A 84 27.50 12.25 -11.73
C PRO A 84 26.70 13.21 -12.60
N SER A 85 25.89 14.06 -11.98
CA SER A 85 25.06 15.05 -12.66
C SER A 85 24.85 16.27 -11.77
N ASP A 86 25.01 17.48 -12.33
CA ASP A 86 24.77 18.71 -11.57
C ASP A 86 23.31 18.86 -11.14
N ASP A 87 22.36 18.29 -11.89
CA ASP A 87 20.94 18.21 -11.50
C ASP A 87 20.74 17.38 -10.23
N TYR A 88 21.45 16.24 -10.11
CA TYR A 88 21.35 15.39 -8.92
C TYR A 88 21.91 16.12 -7.69
N LYS A 89 23.04 16.82 -7.84
CA LYS A 89 23.64 17.63 -6.77
C LYS A 89 22.73 18.78 -6.33
N ALA A 90 22.08 19.46 -7.27
CA ALA A 90 21.11 20.51 -6.95
C ALA A 90 19.94 19.94 -6.13
N ARG A 91 19.35 18.82 -6.57
CA ARG A 91 18.25 18.16 -5.83
C ARG A 91 18.68 17.64 -4.46
N ILE A 92 19.88 17.08 -4.33
CA ILE A 92 20.43 16.65 -3.04
C ILE A 92 20.52 17.84 -2.08
N LYS A 93 20.99 19.00 -2.54
CA LYS A 93 21.06 20.22 -1.75
C LYS A 93 19.67 20.68 -1.28
N ASP A 94 18.67 20.60 -2.14
CA ASP A 94 17.28 20.94 -1.78
C ASP A 94 16.74 20.00 -0.69
N TYR A 95 16.98 18.69 -0.80
CA TYR A 95 16.61 17.73 0.24
C TYR A 95 17.39 17.95 1.55
N ASP A 96 18.67 18.31 1.48
CA ASP A 96 19.47 18.64 2.66
C ASP A 96 18.93 19.87 3.39
N GLN A 97 18.55 20.93 2.67
CA GLN A 97 17.93 22.11 3.26
C GLN A 97 16.60 21.78 3.93
N ARG A 98 15.76 20.95 3.31
CA ARG A 98 14.50 20.48 3.91
C ARG A 98 14.75 19.70 5.20
N LEU A 99 15.72 18.77 5.17
CA LEU A 99 16.06 17.94 6.33
C LEU A 99 16.65 18.74 7.48
N GLN A 100 17.37 19.83 7.22
CA GLN A 100 17.88 20.73 8.26
C GLN A 100 16.76 21.44 9.05
N GLN A 101 15.61 21.65 8.40
CA GLN A 101 14.45 22.30 9.02
C GLN A 101 13.53 21.29 9.73
N MET A 102 13.79 19.98 9.60
CA MET A 102 12.96 18.93 10.17
C MET A 102 13.63 18.32 11.39
N ASP A 103 12.88 18.18 12.47
CA ASP A 103 13.27 17.31 13.58
C ASP A 103 12.86 15.87 13.26
N ARG A 104 13.84 14.95 13.27
CA ARG A 104 13.64 13.53 12.97
C ARG A 104 12.89 12.80 14.09
N ASN A 105 12.92 13.35 15.29
CA ASN A 105 12.26 12.78 16.46
C ASN A 105 10.89 13.41 16.72
N ASP A 106 10.51 14.45 15.96
CA ASP A 106 9.21 15.08 16.08
C ASP A 106 8.11 14.19 15.47
N THR A 107 7.41 13.48 16.34
CA THR A 107 6.26 12.63 15.98
C THR A 107 4.94 13.40 15.92
N SER A 108 4.96 14.74 15.99
CA SER A 108 3.73 15.55 15.86
C SER A 108 3.14 15.42 14.45
N LEU A 109 1.81 15.51 14.38
CA LEU A 109 1.08 15.30 13.13
C LEU A 109 1.33 16.46 12.15
N ILE A 110 1.44 16.11 10.87
CA ILE A 110 1.50 17.09 9.77
C ILE A 110 0.10 17.71 9.56
N THR A 111 -0.91 16.85 9.59
CA THR A 111 -2.31 17.19 9.39
C THR A 111 -3.14 16.31 10.33
N GLU A 112 -4.10 16.89 11.05
CA GLU A 112 -5.07 16.12 11.86
C GLU A 112 -6.30 15.69 11.05
N GLU A 113 -6.53 16.39 9.94
CA GLU A 113 -7.65 16.17 9.03
C GLU A 113 -7.48 14.85 8.25
N PHE A 114 -8.44 13.96 8.43
CA PHE A 114 -8.48 12.68 7.73
C PHE A 114 -9.90 12.38 7.29
N GLU A 115 -10.14 12.46 5.99
CA GLU A 115 -11.41 12.09 5.39
C GLU A 115 -11.28 10.82 4.56
N LEU A 116 -12.20 9.89 4.79
CA LEU A 116 -12.27 8.65 4.03
C LEU A 116 -13.04 8.91 2.73
N PRO A 117 -12.43 8.71 1.54
CA PRO A 117 -13.13 8.90 0.29
C PRO A 117 -14.28 7.91 0.13
N HIS A 118 -15.27 8.30 -0.68
CA HIS A 118 -16.45 7.48 -0.96
C HIS A 118 -16.19 6.43 -2.06
N ASN A 119 -15.14 6.62 -2.86
CA ASN A 119 -14.81 5.75 -3.99
C ASN A 119 -13.94 4.57 -3.54
N ASP A 120 -14.43 3.34 -3.75
CA ASP A 120 -13.73 2.10 -3.43
C ASP A 120 -12.33 2.00 -4.05
N LYS A 121 -12.13 2.51 -5.28
CA LYS A 121 -10.80 2.49 -5.93
C LYS A 121 -9.80 3.37 -5.18
N GLN A 122 -10.26 4.53 -4.69
CA GLN A 122 -9.42 5.45 -3.91
C GLN A 122 -9.10 4.87 -2.54
N ILE A 123 -10.07 4.20 -1.89
CA ILE A 123 -9.83 3.51 -0.61
C ILE A 123 -8.75 2.43 -0.77
N ILE A 124 -8.83 1.60 -1.81
CA ILE A 124 -7.83 0.56 -2.07
C ILE A 124 -6.45 1.19 -2.32
N ALA A 125 -6.39 2.29 -3.07
CA ALA A 125 -5.16 3.04 -3.28
C ALA A 125 -4.58 3.56 -1.96
N MET A 126 -5.40 4.12 -1.06
CA MET A 126 -4.98 4.59 0.26
C MET A 126 -4.46 3.45 1.15
N ILE A 127 -5.15 2.31 1.20
CA ILE A 127 -4.69 1.13 1.96
C ILE A 127 -3.32 0.66 1.44
N ASN A 128 -3.13 0.64 0.12
CA ASN A 128 -1.86 0.26 -0.49
C ASN A 128 -0.75 1.29 -0.20
N ALA A 129 -1.08 2.58 -0.20
CA ALA A 129 -0.16 3.64 0.19
C ALA A 129 0.31 3.47 1.64
N LEU A 130 -0.60 3.19 2.58
CA LEU A 130 -0.25 2.92 3.98
C LEU A 130 0.66 1.69 4.13
N LYS A 131 0.37 0.60 3.40
CA LYS A 131 1.25 -0.58 3.39
C LYS A 131 2.65 -0.25 2.86
N ARG A 132 2.75 0.57 1.81
CA ARG A 132 4.03 1.04 1.27
C ARG A 132 4.77 1.93 2.27
N LEU A 133 4.08 2.84 2.96
CA LEU A 133 4.65 3.69 4.02
C LEU A 133 5.22 2.84 5.16
N ARG A 134 4.46 1.87 5.67
CA ARG A 134 4.92 0.94 6.72
C ARG A 134 6.14 0.13 6.27
N SER A 135 6.13 -0.36 5.03
CA SER A 135 7.27 -1.08 4.45
C SER A 135 8.51 -0.20 4.35
N ALA A 136 8.35 1.04 3.89
CA ALA A 136 9.44 2.02 3.82
C ALA A 136 10.00 2.30 5.22
N LEU A 137 9.15 2.65 6.19
CA LEU A 137 9.53 2.88 7.59
C LEU A 137 10.30 1.69 8.18
N ARG A 138 9.79 0.47 8.03
CA ARG A 138 10.45 -0.75 8.50
C ARG A 138 11.82 -0.93 7.86
N SER A 139 11.94 -0.71 6.56
CA SER A 139 13.22 -0.84 5.87
C SER A 139 14.25 0.22 6.29
N GLU A 140 13.81 1.43 6.63
CA GLU A 140 14.71 2.47 7.16
C GLU A 140 15.11 2.21 8.62
N HIS A 141 14.20 1.68 9.44
CA HIS A 141 14.53 1.21 10.79
C HIS A 141 15.53 0.03 10.74
N ALA A 142 15.33 -0.93 9.84
CA ALA A 142 16.26 -2.05 9.65
C ALA A 142 17.67 -1.61 9.20
N ARG A 143 17.80 -0.41 8.61
CA ARG A 143 19.08 0.22 8.26
C ARG A 143 19.69 1.05 9.40
N GLY A 144 19.02 1.14 10.56
CA GLY A 144 19.45 1.94 11.71
C GLY A 144 19.29 3.46 11.53
N LYS A 145 18.42 3.90 10.60
CA LYS A 145 18.25 5.34 10.28
C LYS A 145 17.09 6.00 11.02
N VAL A 146 16.26 5.19 11.66
CA VAL A 146 15.10 5.62 12.42
C VAL A 146 15.28 5.13 13.84
N ASP A 147 15.10 6.03 14.81
CA ASP A 147 15.10 5.68 16.22
C ASP A 147 13.97 4.69 16.53
N SER A 148 14.21 3.75 17.45
CA SER A 148 13.23 2.71 17.77
C SER A 148 11.93 3.28 18.37
N HIS A 149 12.00 4.36 19.15
CA HIS A 149 10.82 5.01 19.70
C HIS A 149 9.98 5.67 18.61
N VAL A 150 10.63 6.36 17.66
CA VAL A 150 9.98 6.95 16.49
C VAL A 150 9.33 5.85 15.64
N TYR A 151 10.05 4.77 15.37
CA TYR A 151 9.54 3.63 14.61
C TYR A 151 8.28 3.04 15.22
N THR A 152 8.30 2.74 16.53
CA THR A 152 7.14 2.14 17.22
C THR A 152 5.93 3.07 17.20
N THR A 153 6.15 4.37 17.42
CA THR A 153 5.07 5.37 17.44
C THR A 153 4.43 5.53 16.06
N GLU A 154 5.23 5.68 15.01
CA GLU A 154 4.73 5.85 13.64
C GLU A 154 4.13 4.56 13.07
N ASP A 155 4.71 3.38 13.33
CA ASP A 155 4.12 2.12 12.85
C ASP A 155 2.78 1.83 13.54
N ALA A 156 2.67 2.09 14.84
CA ALA A 156 1.40 1.98 15.57
C ALA A 156 0.34 2.92 14.99
N ARG A 157 0.72 4.16 14.66
CA ARG A 157 -0.18 5.14 14.03
C ARG A 157 -0.65 4.68 12.66
N LEU A 158 0.27 4.24 11.79
CA LEU A 158 -0.07 3.73 10.46
C LEU A 158 -0.95 2.46 10.54
N GLN A 159 -0.72 1.60 11.54
CA GLN A 159 -1.56 0.43 11.80
C GLN A 159 -2.97 0.82 12.22
N LYS A 160 -3.12 1.74 13.18
CA LYS A 160 -4.42 2.25 13.63
C LYS A 160 -5.19 2.90 12.48
N LEU A 161 -4.50 3.65 11.63
CA LEU A 161 -5.10 4.27 10.45
C LEU A 161 -5.58 3.24 9.42
N GLN A 162 -4.76 2.21 9.16
CA GLN A 162 -5.15 1.10 8.29
C GLN A 162 -6.38 0.35 8.81
N LEU A 163 -6.44 0.09 10.12
CA LEU A 163 -7.59 -0.51 10.78
C LEU A 163 -8.84 0.36 10.62
N LYS A 164 -8.72 1.65 10.93
CA LYS A 164 -9.82 2.62 10.82
C LYS A 164 -10.41 2.65 9.41
N ILE A 165 -9.57 2.77 8.39
CA ILE A 165 -10.00 2.76 6.98
C ILE A 165 -10.73 1.46 6.64
N SER A 166 -10.19 0.32 7.04
CA SER A 166 -10.78 -0.99 6.74
C SER A 166 -12.16 -1.15 7.37
N VAL A 167 -12.28 -0.82 8.66
CA VAL A 167 -13.52 -0.96 9.43
C VAL A 167 -14.59 0.01 8.94
N GLU A 168 -14.27 1.30 8.77
CA GLU A 168 -15.22 2.31 8.28
C GLU A 168 -15.71 1.98 6.86
N THR A 169 -14.85 1.39 6.02
CA THR A 169 -15.26 0.94 4.68
C THR A 169 -16.23 -0.24 4.76
N LEU A 170 -16.02 -1.19 5.67
CA LEU A 170 -16.93 -2.32 5.86
C LEU A 170 -18.27 -1.87 6.44
N ILE A 171 -18.26 -0.96 7.42
CA ILE A 171 -19.47 -0.36 7.99
C ILE A 171 -20.29 0.32 6.90
N ARG A 172 -19.67 1.19 6.09
CA ARG A 172 -20.37 1.87 4.99
C ARG A 172 -20.96 0.88 3.97
N ARG A 173 -20.22 -0.18 3.61
CA ARG A 173 -20.75 -1.23 2.73
C ARG A 173 -21.91 -1.99 3.37
N GLY A 174 -21.84 -2.26 4.66
CA GLY A 174 -22.91 -2.84 5.47
C GLY A 174 -24.16 -1.96 5.48
N GLN A 175 -23.99 -0.65 5.70
CA GLN A 175 -25.08 0.34 5.66
C GLN A 175 -25.74 0.41 4.28
N ASN A 176 -24.95 0.47 3.20
CA ASN A 176 -25.50 0.50 1.84
C ASN A 176 -26.28 -0.78 1.51
N ALA A 177 -25.77 -1.95 1.91
CA ALA A 177 -26.46 -3.22 1.72
C ALA A 177 -27.75 -3.30 2.54
N TYR A 178 -27.73 -2.77 3.77
CA TYR A 178 -28.89 -2.70 4.64
C TYR A 178 -29.98 -1.80 4.04
N GLN A 179 -29.62 -0.61 3.56
CA GLN A 179 -30.53 0.30 2.86
C GLN A 179 -31.10 -0.31 1.57
N GLY A 180 -30.32 -1.16 0.89
CA GLY A 180 -30.78 -1.95 -0.27
C GLY A 180 -31.60 -3.19 0.09
N HIS A 181 -32.03 -3.36 1.35
CA HIS A 181 -32.74 -4.54 1.87
C HIS A 181 -32.01 -5.89 1.70
N MET A 182 -30.70 -5.87 1.45
CA MET A 182 -29.86 -7.05 1.33
C MET A 182 -29.29 -7.46 2.70
N LEU A 183 -30.19 -7.85 3.62
CA LEU A 183 -29.86 -8.12 5.03
C LEU A 183 -28.74 -9.16 5.21
N GLY A 184 -28.72 -10.22 4.39
CA GLY A 184 -27.66 -11.23 4.43
C GLY A 184 -26.27 -10.68 4.08
N SER A 185 -26.18 -9.79 3.08
CA SER A 185 -24.91 -9.14 2.71
C SER A 185 -24.50 -8.10 3.75
N ALA A 186 -25.46 -7.33 4.29
CA ALA A 186 -25.20 -6.38 5.37
C ALA A 186 -24.58 -7.10 6.59
N ARG A 187 -25.18 -8.21 7.02
CA ARG A 187 -24.67 -9.05 8.10
C ARG A 187 -23.22 -9.50 7.85
N GLN A 188 -22.91 -10.00 6.66
CA GLN A 188 -21.56 -10.44 6.32
C GLN A 188 -20.52 -9.31 6.41
N TYR A 189 -20.88 -8.09 5.98
CA TYR A 189 -19.97 -6.94 6.10
C TYR A 189 -19.70 -6.55 7.56
N TYR A 190 -20.74 -6.54 8.40
CA TYR A 190 -20.61 -6.23 9.82
C TYR A 190 -19.85 -7.33 10.59
N GLU A 191 -20.12 -8.61 10.33
CA GLU A 191 -19.36 -9.72 10.93
C GLU A 191 -17.87 -9.64 10.55
N LYS A 192 -17.57 -9.29 9.30
CA LYS A 192 -16.19 -9.09 8.86
C LYS A 192 -15.54 -7.90 9.55
N ALA A 193 -16.27 -6.80 9.76
CA ALA A 193 -15.78 -5.63 10.48
C ALA A 193 -15.46 -5.97 11.94
N GLN A 194 -16.36 -6.71 12.60
CA GLN A 194 -16.19 -7.18 13.98
C GLN A 194 -14.96 -8.08 14.11
N ARG A 195 -14.80 -9.09 13.26
CA ARG A 195 -13.58 -9.94 13.26
C ARG A 195 -12.30 -9.14 13.08
N THR A 196 -12.32 -8.12 12.20
CA THR A 196 -11.15 -7.26 11.97
C THR A 196 -10.75 -6.49 13.24
N LEU A 197 -11.72 -6.11 14.08
CA LEU A 197 -11.49 -5.48 15.37
C LEU A 197 -11.01 -6.49 16.42
N GLU A 198 -11.61 -7.69 16.48
CA GLU A 198 -11.24 -8.76 17.42
C GLU A 198 -9.85 -9.35 17.15
N ASP A 199 -9.39 -9.32 15.89
CA ASP A 199 -8.04 -9.75 15.49
C ASP A 199 -6.93 -8.81 16.01
N GLN A 200 -7.27 -7.63 16.55
CA GLN A 200 -6.27 -6.73 17.11
C GLN A 200 -5.85 -7.18 18.52
N SER A 201 -4.54 -7.18 18.77
CA SER A 201 -3.98 -7.54 20.09
C SER A 201 -4.05 -6.43 21.13
N TYR A 202 -4.69 -5.29 20.81
CA TYR A 202 -4.82 -4.12 21.66
C TYR A 202 -6.27 -3.63 21.69
N SER A 203 -6.69 -3.06 22.82
CA SER A 203 -7.98 -2.34 22.93
C SER A 203 -7.71 -0.82 22.96
N ASP A 204 -8.63 -0.07 22.40
CA ASP A 204 -8.60 1.39 22.29
C ASP A 204 -10.05 1.90 22.18
N ASP A 205 -10.31 3.15 22.52
CA ASP A 205 -11.65 3.76 22.53
C ASP A 205 -12.35 3.60 21.17
N TYR A 206 -11.57 3.67 20.09
CA TYR A 206 -12.08 3.44 18.74
C TYR A 206 -12.59 2.00 18.54
N ILE A 207 -11.85 1.01 19.05
CA ILE A 207 -12.21 -0.41 18.90
C ILE A 207 -13.46 -0.71 19.71
N GLU A 208 -13.52 -0.23 20.96
CA GLU A 208 -14.66 -0.46 21.85
C GLU A 208 -15.93 0.20 21.34
N SER A 209 -15.87 1.49 20.97
CA SER A 209 -17.02 2.22 20.44
C SER A 209 -17.55 1.64 19.13
N ARG A 210 -16.66 1.25 18.21
CA ARG A 210 -17.07 0.63 16.93
C ARG A 210 -17.55 -0.80 17.10
N SER A 211 -16.95 -1.58 18.00
CA SER A 211 -17.42 -2.92 18.32
C SER A 211 -18.86 -2.88 18.87
N ALA A 212 -19.16 -1.95 19.78
CA ALA A 212 -20.52 -1.74 20.28
C ALA A 212 -21.50 -1.35 19.15
N THR A 213 -21.10 -0.41 18.29
CA THR A 213 -21.92 0.03 17.15
C THR A 213 -22.21 -1.13 16.17
N ILE A 214 -21.21 -1.94 15.85
CA ILE A 214 -21.33 -3.09 14.95
C ILE A 214 -22.21 -4.18 15.58
N SER A 215 -22.04 -4.43 16.88
CA SER A 215 -22.84 -5.42 17.62
C SER A 215 -24.32 -5.04 17.61
N GLN A 216 -24.64 -3.77 17.87
CA GLN A 216 -26.00 -3.26 17.78
C GLN A 216 -26.60 -3.42 16.38
N ALA A 217 -25.82 -3.12 15.33
CA ALA A 217 -26.28 -3.28 13.95
C ALA A 217 -26.54 -4.75 13.59
N LEU A 218 -25.71 -5.68 14.08
CA LEU A 218 -25.89 -7.12 13.88
C LEU A 218 -27.12 -7.66 14.60
N GLU A 219 -27.39 -7.21 15.82
CA GLU A 219 -28.61 -7.57 16.57
C GLU A 219 -29.86 -7.12 15.82
N GLN A 220 -29.87 -5.88 15.33
CA GLN A 220 -30.98 -5.35 14.54
C GLN A 220 -31.22 -6.19 13.27
N ILE A 221 -30.17 -6.45 12.49
CA ILE A 221 -30.27 -7.27 11.27
C ILE A 221 -30.75 -8.69 11.60
N THR A 222 -30.32 -9.26 12.72
CA THR A 222 -30.72 -10.60 13.14
C THR A 222 -32.20 -10.66 13.53
N SER A 223 -32.71 -9.62 14.20
CA SER A 223 -34.14 -9.49 14.49
C SER A 223 -34.96 -9.39 13.21
N GLU A 224 -34.58 -8.51 12.29
CA GLU A 224 -35.29 -8.33 11.02
C GLU A 224 -35.28 -9.60 10.16
N LEU A 225 -34.14 -10.31 10.10
CA LEU A 225 -34.06 -11.59 9.40
C LEU A 225 -34.98 -12.66 10.01
N ARG A 226 -35.15 -12.67 11.35
CA ARG A 226 -36.07 -13.60 12.02
C ARG A 226 -37.52 -13.27 11.68
N ASP A 227 -37.87 -11.98 11.66
CA ASP A 227 -39.22 -11.51 11.33
C ASP A 227 -39.58 -11.78 9.86
N VAL A 228 -38.64 -11.56 8.94
CA VAL A 228 -38.83 -11.90 7.51
C VAL A 228 -38.98 -13.41 7.32
N ASN A 229 -38.13 -14.23 7.93
CA ASN A 229 -38.21 -15.69 7.80
C ASN A 229 -39.51 -16.27 8.39
N THR A 230 -39.98 -15.73 9.52
CA THR A 230 -41.24 -16.16 10.14
C THR A 230 -42.45 -15.77 9.29
N ARG A 231 -42.44 -14.57 8.69
CA ARG A 231 -43.46 -14.14 7.72
C ARG A 231 -43.46 -14.98 6.45
N ASP A 232 -42.29 -15.24 5.86
CA ASP A 232 -42.17 -16.06 4.66
C ASP A 232 -42.63 -17.51 4.92
N ALA A 233 -42.32 -18.07 6.11
CA ALA A 233 -42.80 -19.39 6.50
C ALA A 233 -44.33 -19.43 6.72
N ALA A 234 -44.93 -18.35 7.21
CA ALA A 234 -46.39 -18.24 7.34
C ALA A 234 -47.07 -18.13 5.97
N ASN A 235 -46.53 -17.31 5.07
CA ASN A 235 -47.07 -17.11 3.72
C ASN A 235 -46.98 -18.39 2.88
N ARG A 236 -45.86 -19.14 2.94
CA ARG A 236 -45.75 -20.44 2.22
C ARG A 236 -46.80 -21.45 2.66
N LYS A 237 -47.10 -21.52 3.96
CA LYS A 237 -48.16 -22.42 4.47
C LYS A 237 -49.53 -22.01 3.95
N GLN A 238 -49.78 -20.71 3.79
CA GLN A 238 -51.02 -20.18 3.26
C GLN A 238 -51.16 -20.45 1.75
N ASP A 239 -50.10 -20.25 0.97
CA ASP A 239 -50.06 -20.56 -0.47
C ASP A 239 -50.25 -22.05 -0.73
N GLU A 240 -49.59 -22.94 0.04
CA GLU A 240 -49.77 -24.40 -0.06
C GLU A 240 -51.21 -24.81 0.27
N LEU A 241 -51.82 -24.19 1.29
CA LEU A 241 -53.23 -24.38 1.63
C LEU A 241 -54.14 -23.93 0.47
N GLU A 242 -53.91 -22.74 -0.11
CA GLU A 242 -54.70 -22.26 -1.25
C GLU A 242 -54.56 -23.15 -2.48
N GLU A 243 -53.36 -23.65 -2.79
CA GLU A 243 -53.11 -24.57 -3.90
C GLU A 243 -53.88 -25.89 -3.75
N LEU A 244 -54.00 -26.41 -2.52
CA LEU A 244 -54.80 -27.59 -2.17
C LEU A 244 -56.32 -27.40 -2.38
N PHE A 245 -56.80 -26.15 -2.35
CA PHE A 245 -58.21 -25.81 -2.54
C PHE A 245 -58.54 -25.19 -3.90
N GLN A 246 -57.57 -25.10 -4.83
CA GLN A 246 -57.86 -24.66 -6.18
C GLN A 246 -58.81 -25.65 -6.88
N PRO A 247 -59.88 -25.17 -7.54
CA PRO A 247 -60.80 -26.05 -8.26
C PRO A 247 -60.02 -26.80 -9.34
N LYS A 248 -59.92 -28.13 -9.21
CA LYS A 248 -59.19 -28.99 -10.14
C LYS A 248 -59.58 -28.64 -11.57
N LYS A 249 -58.61 -28.18 -12.37
CA LYS A 249 -58.78 -28.01 -13.81
C LYS A 249 -59.22 -29.35 -14.40
N LYS A 250 -60.48 -29.42 -14.83
CA LYS A 250 -60.95 -30.52 -15.69
C LYS A 250 -60.19 -30.38 -17.00
N TRP A 251 -59.51 -31.47 -17.37
CA TRP A 251 -58.94 -31.67 -18.71
C TRP A 251 -60.04 -31.61 -19.76
#